data_AF-A0A2G0VUF5-F1
#
_entry.id   AF-A0A2G0VUF5-F1
#
_cell.length_a   1.000
_cell.length_b   1.000
_cell.length_c   1.000
_cell.angle_alpha   90.00
_cell.angle_beta   90.00
_cell.angle_gamma   90.00
#
_symmetry.space_group_name_H-M   'P 1'
#
loop_
_entity.id
_entity.type
_entity.pdbx_description
1 polymer ?
#
loop_
_entity_poly.entity_id
_entity_poly.type
_entity_poly.pdbx_seq_one_letter_code
_entity_poly.pdbx_strand_id
1 'polypeptide(L)'
;MGNNETVTIGADRVRAVKHDDILLVGSTKTDSVSRSYLIEVGENLRLVCGKSVLELNASGQINLSGVQFNFNASGSAEINTGGLLHLNIGGAPGATPDGQGEKGSIDAAVNALFSKPKSGN
;
A
#
# COMPACT_ATOMS: atom_id res chain seq x y z
N MET A 1 26.37 11.72 -6.83
CA MET A 1 24.97 11.51 -6.39
C MET A 1 24.29 12.87 -6.38
N GLY A 2 23.00 12.93 -6.74
CA GLY A 2 22.20 14.15 -6.67
C GLY A 2 21.86 14.55 -5.23
N ASN A 3 21.29 15.74 -5.05
CA ASN A 3 20.82 16.22 -3.76
C ASN A 3 19.28 16.24 -3.76
N ASN A 4 18.67 17.39 -4.05
CA ASN A 4 17.22 17.59 -3.92
C ASN A 4 16.59 17.99 -5.26
N GLU A 5 15.32 17.63 -5.45
CA GLU A 5 14.46 18.10 -6.54
C GLU A 5 13.23 18.80 -5.94
N THR A 6 12.76 19.87 -6.58
CA THR A 6 11.50 20.54 -6.22
C THR A 6 10.74 20.87 -7.49
N VAL A 7 9.48 20.45 -7.55
CA VAL A 7 8.58 20.67 -8.69
C VAL A 7 7.34 21.40 -8.20
N THR A 8 6.98 22.51 -8.84
CA THR A 8 5.76 23.29 -8.57
C THR A 8 4.96 23.43 -9.86
N ILE A 9 3.66 23.13 -9.80
CA ILE A 9 2.73 23.29 -10.92
C ILE A 9 1.66 24.31 -10.50
N GLY A 10 1.44 25.33 -11.32
CA GLY A 10 0.49 26.43 -10.99
C GLY A 10 -0.99 26.11 -11.23
N ALA A 11 -1.28 25.05 -12.00
CA ALA A 11 -2.63 24.59 -12.31
C ALA A 11 -2.72 23.06 -12.19
N ASP A 12 -2.67 22.33 -13.31
CA ASP A 12 -2.93 20.88 -13.35
C ASP A 12 -1.70 20.06 -13.73
N ARG A 13 -1.57 18.88 -13.12
CA ARG A 13 -0.59 17.86 -13.50
C ARG A 13 -1.31 16.57 -13.91
N VAL A 14 -1.04 16.10 -15.13
CA VAL A 14 -1.43 14.77 -15.63
C VAL A 14 -0.18 13.94 -15.86
N ARG A 15 -0.17 12.69 -15.37
CA ARG A 15 0.89 11.71 -15.63
C ARG A 15 0.25 10.41 -16.09
N ALA A 16 0.63 9.95 -17.29
CA ALA A 16 0.13 8.71 -17.88
C ALA A 16 1.32 7.78 -18.19
N VAL A 17 1.19 6.50 -17.80
CA VAL A 17 2.17 5.45 -18.04
C VAL A 17 1.43 4.26 -18.67
N LYS A 18 1.90 3.74 -19.81
CA LYS A 18 1.19 2.71 -20.58
C LYS A 18 1.43 1.27 -20.06
N HIS A 19 2.51 1.06 -19.33
CA HIS A 19 2.88 -0.23 -18.75
C HIS A 19 3.08 -0.04 -17.24
N ASP A 20 4.22 -0.45 -16.69
CA ASP A 20 4.45 -0.43 -15.24
C ASP A 20 4.90 0.93 -14.74
N ASP A 21 4.37 1.30 -13.58
CA ASP A 21 4.81 2.46 -12.81
C ASP A 21 5.28 2.00 -11.42
N ILE A 22 6.58 2.17 -11.14
CA ILE A 22 7.24 1.66 -9.93
C ILE A 22 7.87 2.83 -9.18
N LEU A 23 7.52 2.98 -7.90
CA LEU A 23 8.08 3.98 -6.99
C LEU A 23 8.75 3.30 -5.80
N LEU A 24 10.03 3.63 -5.57
CA LEU A 24 10.82 3.18 -4.43
C LEU A 24 11.27 4.40 -3.61
N VAL A 25 10.95 4.42 -2.32
CA VAL A 25 11.26 5.53 -1.40
C VAL A 25 12.06 4.99 -0.22
N GLY A 26 13.27 5.53 0.00
CA GLY A 26 14.19 5.02 1.03
C GLY A 26 13.91 5.47 2.45
N SER A 27 12.96 6.39 2.66
CA SER A 27 12.65 6.92 3.98
C SER A 27 11.15 7.16 4.14
N THR A 28 10.67 8.38 3.89
CA THR A 28 9.28 8.76 4.12
C THR A 28 8.62 9.24 2.83
N LYS A 29 7.40 8.78 2.56
CA LYS A 29 6.49 9.31 1.54
C LYS A 29 5.36 10.06 2.24
N THR A 30 5.10 11.30 1.84
CA THR A 30 4.00 12.12 2.39
C THR A 30 3.18 12.69 1.24
N ASP A 31 1.86 12.48 1.30
CA ASP A 31 0.88 13.07 0.38
C ASP A 31 -0.12 13.92 1.19
N SER A 32 -0.26 15.18 0.81
CA SER A 32 -1.23 16.11 1.41
C SER A 32 -2.17 16.63 0.32
N VAL A 33 -3.46 16.34 0.46
CA VAL A 33 -4.50 16.67 -0.54
C VAL A 33 -5.66 17.36 0.15
N SER A 34 -6.03 18.56 -0.31
CA SER A 34 -7.01 19.43 0.38
C SER A 34 -8.48 19.04 0.19
N ARG A 35 -8.81 18.31 -0.89
CA ARG A 35 -10.20 17.99 -1.26
C ARG A 35 -10.51 16.50 -1.31
N SER A 36 -9.83 15.74 -2.17
CA SER A 36 -10.12 14.31 -2.36
C SER A 36 -8.90 13.56 -2.89
N TYR A 37 -8.59 12.40 -2.31
CA TYR A 37 -7.58 11.47 -2.82
C TYR A 37 -8.26 10.17 -3.26
N LEU A 38 -8.34 9.94 -4.58
CA LEU A 38 -8.98 8.77 -5.18
C LEU A 38 -7.90 7.81 -5.70
N ILE A 39 -8.03 6.52 -5.36
CA ILE A 39 -7.20 5.43 -5.87
C ILE A 39 -8.16 4.41 -6.50
N GLU A 40 -8.10 4.26 -7.82
CA GLU A 40 -8.89 3.29 -8.58
C GLU A 40 -7.97 2.19 -9.12
N VAL A 41 -8.38 0.94 -8.95
CA VAL A 41 -7.68 -0.24 -9.48
C VAL A 41 -8.67 -1.16 -10.17
N GLY A 42 -8.24 -1.84 -11.24
CA GLY A 42 -9.10 -2.73 -12.02
C GLY A 42 -9.21 -4.15 -11.45
N GLU A 43 -8.20 -4.62 -10.71
CA GLU A 43 -8.08 -6.03 -10.32
C GLU A 43 -7.87 -6.22 -8.82
N ASN A 44 -6.79 -5.66 -8.27
CA ASN A 44 -6.38 -5.88 -6.88
C ASN A 44 -5.68 -4.63 -6.30
N LEU A 45 -6.10 -4.20 -5.11
CA LEU A 45 -5.40 -3.18 -4.31
C LEU A 45 -4.92 -3.80 -3.01
N ARG A 46 -3.62 -3.70 -2.74
CA ARG A 46 -3.00 -4.21 -1.52
C ARG A 46 -2.25 -3.11 -0.77
N LEU A 47 -2.52 -3.00 0.53
CA LEU A 47 -1.72 -2.23 1.48
C LEU A 47 -1.05 -3.23 2.44
N VAL A 48 0.26 -3.41 2.30
CA VAL A 48 1.04 -4.39 3.07
C VAL A 48 2.10 -3.70 3.92
N CYS A 49 2.07 -3.93 5.22
CA CYS A 49 3.04 -3.42 6.18
C CYS A 49 3.40 -4.51 7.18
N GLY A 50 4.54 -5.18 6.98
CA GLY A 50 4.91 -6.36 7.75
C GLY A 50 3.79 -7.41 7.75
N LYS A 51 3.23 -7.70 8.94
CA LYS A 51 2.14 -8.68 9.13
C LYS A 51 0.73 -8.12 8.90
N SER A 52 0.60 -6.80 8.70
CA SER A 52 -0.69 -6.15 8.46
C SER A 52 -0.97 -6.06 6.96
N VAL A 53 -2.12 -6.56 6.54
CA VAL A 53 -2.54 -6.59 5.13
C VAL A 53 -4.00 -6.14 5.01
N LEU A 54 -4.24 -5.14 4.16
CA LEU A 54 -5.56 -4.85 3.59
C LEU A 54 -5.51 -5.20 2.10
N GLU A 55 -6.44 -6.01 1.63
CA GLU A 55 -6.57 -6.39 0.24
C GLU A 55 -8.01 -6.21 -0.24
N LEU A 56 -8.17 -5.48 -1.36
CA LEU A 56 -9.44 -5.29 -2.06
C LEU A 56 -9.34 -5.98 -3.42
N ASN A 57 -10.32 -6.82 -3.73
CA ASN A 57 -10.37 -7.57 -4.99
C ASN A 57 -11.54 -7.09 -5.85
N ALA A 58 -11.38 -7.15 -7.18
CA ALA A 58 -12.45 -6.83 -8.14
C ALA A 58 -13.71 -7.69 -7.97
N SER A 59 -13.61 -8.85 -7.33
CA SER A 59 -14.75 -9.69 -6.95
C SER A 59 -15.63 -9.09 -5.85
N GLY A 60 -15.19 -8.00 -5.20
CA GLY A 60 -15.82 -7.42 -4.02
C GLY A 60 -15.34 -8.04 -2.71
N GLN A 61 -14.49 -9.08 -2.74
CA GLN A 61 -13.89 -9.65 -1.54
C GLN A 61 -12.89 -8.66 -0.92
N ILE A 62 -13.10 -8.37 0.36
CA ILE A 62 -12.19 -7.57 1.19
C ILE A 62 -11.54 -8.49 2.22
N ASN A 63 -10.22 -8.46 2.29
CA ASN A 63 -9.44 -9.18 3.29
C ASN A 63 -8.69 -8.19 4.17
N LEU A 64 -8.80 -8.35 5.49
CA LEU A 64 -8.05 -7.59 6.47
C LEU A 64 -7.41 -8.56 7.45
N SER A 65 -6.08 -8.54 7.54
CA SER A 65 -5.30 -9.49 8.35
C SER A 65 -4.20 -8.77 9.10
N GLY A 66 -3.90 -9.24 10.32
CA GLY A 66 -2.99 -8.57 11.24
C GLY A 66 -2.84 -9.32 12.55
N VAL A 67 -1.97 -8.82 13.43
CA VAL A 67 -1.71 -9.42 14.76
C VAL A 67 -2.77 -9.03 15.79
N GLN A 68 -3.23 -7.79 15.74
CA GLN A 68 -4.24 -7.24 16.64
C GLN A 68 -5.04 -6.17 15.90
N PHE A 69 -6.34 -6.08 16.22
CA PHE A 69 -7.19 -4.99 15.79
C PHE A 69 -7.80 -4.28 17.00
N ASN A 70 -7.90 -2.96 16.92
CA ASN A 70 -8.65 -2.14 17.85
C ASN A 70 -9.64 -1.31 17.02
N PHE A 71 -10.93 -1.51 17.27
CA PHE A 71 -11.99 -0.75 16.64
C PHE A 71 -12.68 0.09 17.73
N ASN A 72 -12.64 1.41 17.57
CA ASN A 72 -13.23 2.34 18.51
C ASN A 72 -14.02 3.40 17.73
N ALA A 73 -15.28 3.61 18.10
CA ALA A 73 -16.16 4.62 17.53
C ALA A 73 -16.76 5.46 18.66
N SER A 74 -16.75 6.79 18.51
CA SER A 74 -17.39 7.71 19.46
C SER A 74 -18.92 7.76 19.29
N GLY A 75 -19.42 7.32 18.14
CA GLY A 75 -20.85 7.10 17.87
C GLY A 75 -21.16 5.62 17.68
N SER A 76 -22.23 5.33 16.94
CA SER A 76 -22.62 3.95 16.63
C SER A 76 -21.67 3.26 15.65
N ALA A 77 -21.52 1.95 15.79
CA ALA A 77 -20.86 1.07 14.83
C ALA A 77 -21.85 -0.03 14.40
N GLU A 78 -21.91 -0.32 13.10
CA GLU A 78 -22.82 -1.31 12.53
C GLU A 78 -22.04 -2.30 11.65
N ILE A 79 -22.41 -3.58 11.73
CA ILE A 79 -21.91 -4.65 10.86
C ILE A 79 -23.12 -5.41 10.35
N ASN A 80 -23.50 -5.15 9.10
CA ASN A 80 -24.66 -5.75 8.45
C ASN A 80 -24.21 -6.62 7.28
N THR A 81 -24.84 -7.78 7.10
CA THR A 81 -24.63 -8.64 5.94
C THR A 81 -25.96 -9.04 5.34
N GLY A 82 -26.00 -9.26 4.02
CA GLY A 82 -27.17 -9.86 3.35
C GLY A 82 -27.28 -11.38 3.56
N GLY A 83 -26.34 -11.97 4.30
CA GLY A 83 -26.22 -13.41 4.54
C GLY A 83 -25.85 -13.70 5.99
N LEU A 84 -24.91 -14.61 6.22
CA LEU A 84 -24.42 -14.93 7.56
C LEU A 84 -23.31 -13.98 7.98
N LEU A 85 -23.30 -13.58 9.26
CA LEU A 85 -22.15 -12.95 9.91
C LEU A 85 -21.51 -13.98 10.85
N HIS A 86 -20.33 -14.45 10.49
CA HIS A 86 -19.54 -15.35 11.32
C HIS A 86 -18.55 -14.57 12.19
N LEU A 87 -18.50 -14.88 13.49
CA LEU A 87 -17.52 -14.33 14.43
C LEU A 87 -16.72 -15.49 15.03
N ASN A 88 -15.40 -15.50 14.78
CA ASN A 88 -14.45 -16.48 15.33
C ASN A 88 -14.74 -17.95 14.97
N ILE A 89 -15.15 -18.22 13.73
CA ILE A 89 -15.36 -19.60 13.24
C ILE A 89 -14.06 -20.36 12.90
N GLY A 90 -12.89 -19.75 13.14
CA GLY A 90 -11.59 -20.27 12.75
C GLY A 90 -11.25 -20.03 11.27
N GLY A 91 -10.14 -20.61 10.82
CA GLY A 91 -9.66 -20.49 9.43
C GLY A 91 -8.31 -19.79 9.29
N ALA A 92 -7.76 -19.86 8.08
CA ALA A 92 -6.58 -19.10 7.70
C ALA A 92 -6.94 -17.61 7.48
N PRO A 93 -5.97 -16.68 7.58
CA PRO A 93 -6.20 -15.29 7.22
C PRO A 93 -6.64 -15.17 5.75
N GLY A 94 -7.54 -14.23 5.46
CA GLY A 94 -8.02 -13.99 4.10
C GLY A 94 -6.96 -13.42 3.16
N ALA A 95 -5.91 -12.79 3.71
CA ALA A 95 -4.76 -12.32 2.94
C ALA A 95 -3.46 -12.46 3.74
N THR A 96 -2.36 -12.75 3.05
CA THR A 96 -1.02 -12.86 3.61
C THR A 96 -0.08 -11.81 3.00
N PRO A 97 1.04 -11.46 3.66
CA PRO A 97 1.96 -10.45 3.12
C PRO A 97 2.61 -10.84 1.79
N ASP A 98 2.69 -12.13 1.46
CA ASP A 98 3.27 -12.66 0.22
C ASP A 98 4.67 -12.12 -0.08
N GLY A 99 5.50 -11.99 0.96
CA GLY A 99 6.86 -11.44 0.88
C GLY A 99 6.93 -9.91 0.71
N GLN A 100 5.79 -9.22 0.70
CA GLN A 100 5.71 -7.76 0.59
C GLN A 100 5.70 -7.09 1.98
N GLY A 101 5.96 -5.78 2.00
CA GLY A 101 5.96 -4.99 3.23
C GLY A 101 7.11 -5.29 4.20
N GLU A 102 8.12 -6.05 3.77
CA GLU A 102 9.35 -6.31 4.51
C GLU A 102 10.32 -5.14 4.34
N LYS A 103 10.59 -4.42 5.44
CA LYS A 103 11.47 -3.24 5.42
C LYS A 103 12.85 -3.54 4.81
N GLY A 104 13.48 -4.66 5.19
CA GLY A 104 14.80 -5.02 4.69
C GLY A 104 14.83 -5.20 3.16
N SER A 105 13.81 -5.83 2.61
CA SER A 105 13.66 -6.06 1.17
C SER A 105 13.43 -4.74 0.41
N ILE A 106 12.63 -3.83 0.98
CA ILE A 106 12.40 -2.48 0.42
C ILE A 106 13.68 -1.64 0.46
N ASP A 107 14.35 -1.57 1.60
CA ASP A 107 15.60 -0.82 1.77
C ASP A 107 16.67 -1.33 0.79
N ALA A 108 16.77 -2.66 0.62
CA ALA A 108 17.71 -3.27 -0.32
C ALA A 108 17.39 -2.88 -1.77
N ALA A 109 16.12 -2.92 -2.18
CA ALA A 109 15.70 -2.51 -3.51
C ALA A 109 16.00 -1.03 -3.80
N VAL A 110 15.76 -0.15 -2.83
CA VAL A 110 16.14 1.28 -2.92
C VAL A 110 17.66 1.41 -3.07
N ASN A 111 18.43 0.80 -2.17
CA ASN A 111 19.89 0.93 -2.15
C ASN A 111 20.55 0.41 -3.43
N ALA A 112 19.99 -0.63 -4.06
CA ALA A 112 20.46 -1.15 -5.33
C ALA A 112 20.47 -0.08 -6.44
N LEU A 113 19.48 0.82 -6.47
CA LEU A 113 19.37 1.91 -7.44
C LEU A 113 20.43 3.02 -7.29
N PHE A 114 21.05 3.13 -6.12
CA PHE A 114 22.07 4.14 -5.80
C PHE A 114 23.48 3.56 -5.64
N SER A 115 23.66 2.25 -5.89
CA SER A 115 24.96 1.61 -5.82
C SER A 115 25.89 2.10 -6.94
N LYS A 116 27.17 2.36 -6.63
CA LYS A 116 28.16 2.75 -7.65
C LYS A 116 28.40 1.57 -8.60
N PRO A 117 28.60 1.80 -9.91
CA PRO A 117 29.06 0.74 -10.80
C PRO A 117 30.37 0.13 -10.26
N LYS A 118 30.49 -1.20 -10.30
CA LYS A 118 31.75 -1.87 -9.97
C LYS A 118 32.84 -1.28 -10.86
N SER A 119 33.92 -0.80 -10.25
CA SER A 119 35.15 -0.47 -10.96
C SER A 119 35.54 -1.69 -11.80
N GLY A 120 35.45 -1.59 -13.13
CA GLY A 120 36.02 -2.59 -14.02
C GLY A 120 37.53 -2.61 -13.83
N ASN A 121 38.11 -3.81 -13.70
CA ASN A 121 39.54 -4.03 -13.89
C ASN A 121 39.89 -3.91 -15.37
#